data_AF-A0A6A3CPM0-F1
#
_entry.id   AF-A0A6A3CPM0-F1
#
_cell.length_a   1.000
_cell.length_b   1.000
_cell.length_c   1.000
_cell.angle_alpha   90.00
_cell.angle_beta   90.00
_cell.angle_gamma   90.00
#
_symmetry.space_group_name_H-M   'P 1'
#
loop_
_entity.id
_entity.type
_entity.pdbx_description
1 polymer ?
#
loop_
_entity_poly.entity_id
_entity_poly.type
_entity_poly.pdbx_seq_one_letter_code
_entity_poly.pdbx_strand_id
1 'polypeptide(L)'
;MLVAKQLPAMRRRPRRRHSGRWRPNGQYRREVVSYENPKANIGIHRFVFVLFKQKRRQTIKSPSSRDHFDTRNFAAANDLGLPVAAVYFNAQRETAARRR
;
A
#
# COMPACT_ATOMS: atom_id res chain seq x y z
N MET A 1 9.55 -5.46 5.26
CA MET A 1 9.12 -4.43 4.31
C MET A 1 7.70 -4.74 3.88
N LEU A 2 6.83 -3.73 3.98
CA LEU A 2 5.41 -3.83 3.66
C LEU A 2 5.29 -3.77 2.13
N VAL A 3 4.83 -4.84 1.46
CA VAL A 3 4.34 -4.72 0.08
C VAL A 3 2.89 -4.27 0.21
N ALA A 4 2.71 -3.02 0.63
CA ALA A 4 1.39 -2.40 0.55
C ALA A 4 1.11 -2.05 -0.90
N LYS A 5 0.13 -2.70 -1.51
CA LYS A 5 -0.82 -1.94 -2.30
C LYS A 5 -1.88 -1.36 -1.37
N GLN A 6 -1.66 -0.08 -1.00
CA GLN A 6 -2.65 1.01 -1.04
C GLN A 6 -3.63 1.38 0.12
N LEU A 7 -3.20 1.75 1.36
CA LEU A 7 -4.07 2.03 2.54
C LEU A 7 -4.80 3.37 2.38
N PRO A 8 -6.09 3.48 2.75
CA PRO A 8 -6.83 4.73 2.73
C PRO A 8 -6.39 5.64 3.89
N ALA A 9 -6.16 6.91 3.58
CA ALA A 9 -5.92 7.94 4.58
C ALA A 9 -7.21 8.16 5.41
N MET A 10 -7.21 7.74 6.67
CA MET A 10 -8.18 8.24 7.65
C MET A 10 -7.97 9.75 7.82
N ARG A 11 -8.88 10.55 7.28
CA ARG A 11 -9.02 11.95 7.66
C ARG A 11 -9.51 12.02 9.10
N ARG A 12 -8.61 12.38 10.02
CA ARG A 12 -8.99 13.11 11.25
C ARG A 12 -8.03 14.27 11.43
N ARG A 13 -8.53 15.49 11.21
CA ARG A 13 -7.87 16.72 11.66
C ARG A 13 -7.88 16.73 13.19
N PRO A 14 -6.80 17.19 13.83
CA PRO A 14 -6.94 18.01 15.01
C PRO A 14 -6.31 19.40 14.78
N ARG A 15 -7.10 20.44 15.09
CA ARG A 15 -6.56 21.75 15.45
C ARG A 15 -5.83 21.60 16.78
N ARG A 16 -4.53 21.96 16.85
CA ARG A 16 -3.98 23.02 17.71
C ARG A 16 -2.44 22.94 17.76
N ARG A 17 -1.87 24.14 17.85
CA ARG A 17 -0.45 24.50 17.91
C ARG A 17 0.24 23.85 19.11
N HIS A 18 1.43 23.28 18.91
CA HIS A 18 2.58 23.42 19.80
C HIS A 18 3.86 23.30 18.98
N SER A 19 4.75 24.28 19.15
CA SER A 19 6.04 24.43 18.48
C SER A 19 7.08 23.45 19.03
N GLY A 20 6.95 22.18 18.67
CA GLY A 20 8.01 21.19 18.76
C GLY A 20 8.47 20.88 17.34
N ARG A 21 9.71 21.24 16.99
CA ARG A 21 10.33 20.88 15.71
C ARG A 21 10.47 19.36 15.67
N TRP A 22 9.52 18.67 15.05
CA TRP A 22 9.64 17.26 14.69
C TRP A 22 10.88 17.11 13.81
N ARG A 23 11.98 16.60 14.36
CA ARG A 23 13.05 16.05 13.55
C ARG A 23 12.53 14.71 13.01
N PRO A 24 12.33 14.54 11.69
CA PRO A 24 11.98 13.24 11.16
C PRO A 24 13.22 12.34 11.37
N ASN A 25 13.18 11.50 12.40
CA ASN A 25 14.16 10.43 12.53
C ASN A 25 14.12 9.60 11.24
N GLY A 26 15.32 9.36 10.70
CA GLY A 26 15.56 8.96 9.32
C GLY A 26 14.72 7.78 8.82
N GLN A 27 14.44 7.82 7.52
CA GLN A 27 13.62 6.89 6.75
C GLN A 27 13.95 5.40 7.05
N TYR A 28 13.21 4.77 7.98
CA TYR A 28 13.27 3.31 8.17
C TYR A 28 12.59 2.52 7.05
N ARG A 29 12.01 3.19 6.06
CA ARG A 29 11.23 2.59 4.97
C ARG A 29 11.72 3.13 3.64
N ARG A 30 12.20 2.23 2.78
CA ARG A 30 12.50 2.50 1.38
C ARG A 30 11.24 2.23 0.57
N GLU A 31 10.72 3.26 -0.09
CA GLU A 31 9.67 3.12 -1.09
C GLU A 31 10.31 2.64 -2.39
N VAL A 32 9.82 1.51 -2.92
CA VAL A 32 10.34 0.91 -4.16
C VAL A 32 9.42 1.24 -5.35
N VAL A 33 8.14 1.48 -5.07
CA VAL A 33 7.11 1.85 -6.04
C VAL A 33 6.18 2.83 -5.35
N SER A 34 5.87 3.95 -6.01
CA SER A 34 4.98 4.97 -5.46
C SER A 34 3.57 4.47 -5.19
N TYR A 35 2.92 4.98 -4.16
CA TYR A 35 1.49 4.77 -3.91
C TYR A 35 0.62 5.43 -5.01
N GLU A 36 -0.35 4.71 -5.59
CA GLU A 36 -1.23 5.21 -6.65
C GLU A 36 -2.71 5.04 -6.31
N ASN A 37 -3.44 6.17 -6.21
CA ASN A 37 -4.84 6.18 -5.77
C ASN A 37 -5.70 5.13 -6.50
N PRO A 38 -6.47 4.31 -5.76
CA PRO A 38 -7.27 3.25 -6.34
C PRO A 38 -8.36 3.85 -7.23
N LYS A 39 -8.35 3.50 -8.51
CA LYS A 39 -9.37 3.89 -9.49
C LYS A 39 -10.10 2.63 -9.97
N ALA A 40 -11.16 2.24 -9.27
CA ALA A 40 -12.03 1.14 -9.70
C ALA A 40 -12.92 1.64 -10.85
N ASN A 41 -12.57 1.35 -12.10
CA ASN A 41 -13.30 1.86 -13.27
C ASN A 41 -14.65 1.16 -13.50
N ILE A 42 -14.70 -0.17 -13.33
CA ILE A 42 -15.87 -1.01 -13.61
C ILE A 42 -16.02 -2.06 -12.51
N GLY A 43 -17.17 -2.10 -11.83
CA GLY A 43 -17.49 -3.09 -10.81
C GLY A 43 -16.81 -2.86 -9.45
N ILE A 44 -16.87 -3.87 -8.59
CA ILE A 44 -16.27 -3.87 -7.25
C ILE A 44 -14.89 -4.50 -7.31
N HIS A 45 -13.86 -3.74 -6.95
CA HIS A 45 -12.46 -4.15 -6.98
C HIS A 45 -11.94 -4.40 -5.57
N ARG A 46 -11.14 -5.46 -5.39
CA ARG A 46 -10.44 -5.74 -4.13
C ARG A 46 -9.07 -5.10 -4.15
N PHE A 47 -8.79 -4.25 -3.17
CA PHE A 47 -7.48 -3.68 -2.94
C PHE A 47 -6.84 -4.40 -1.75
N VAL A 48 -5.68 -5.02 -1.97
CA VAL A 48 -5.07 -5.97 -1.03
C VAL A 48 -3.71 -5.48 -0.56
N PHE A 49 -3.50 -5.54 0.75
CA PHE A 49 -2.22 -5.33 1.41
C PHE A 49 -1.62 -6.64 1.79
N VAL A 50 -0.33 -6.80 1.53
CA VAL A 50 0.39 -7.99 1.95
C VAL A 50 1.68 -7.58 2.65
N LEU A 51 1.85 -8.04 3.88
CA LEU A 51 3.06 -7.83 4.65
C LEU A 51 3.93 -9.08 4.60
N PHE A 52 5.18 -8.88 4.21
CA PHE A 52 6.21 -9.93 4.21
C PHE A 52 7.33 -9.61 5.19
N LYS A 53 7.84 -10.67 5.84
CA LYS A 53 9.03 -10.58 6.68
C LYS A 53 10.27 -10.78 5.80
N GLN A 54 11.11 -9.75 5.71
CA GLN A 54 12.40 -9.91 5.05
C GLN A 54 13.37 -10.64 5.98
N LYS A 55 14.11 -11.60 5.44
CA LYS A 55 15.14 -12.33 6.19
C LYS A 55 16.31 -11.41 6.58
N ARG A 56 16.63 -10.43 5.73
CA ARG A 56 17.74 -9.49 5.89
C ARG A 56 17.38 -8.13 5.30
N ARG A 57 18.14 -7.09 5.63
CA ARG A 57 18.02 -5.78 4.96
C ARG A 57 18.60 -5.89 3.55
N GLN A 58 17.75 -6.29 2.60
CA GLN A 58 18.14 -6.52 1.20
C GLN A 58 17.45 -5.54 0.25
N THR A 59 18.11 -5.23 -0.86
CA THR A 59 17.51 -4.48 -1.97
C THR A 59 16.45 -5.36 -2.63
N ILE A 60 15.24 -4.85 -2.67
CA ILE A 60 14.10 -5.54 -3.26
C ILE A 60 13.98 -5.06 -4.70
N LYS A 61 13.81 -6.01 -5.62
CA LYS A 61 13.66 -5.71 -7.04
C LYS A 61 12.30 -5.05 -7.26
N SER A 62 12.31 -3.84 -7.80
CA SER A 62 11.07 -3.17 -8.22
C SER A 62 10.42 -3.96 -9.35
N PRO A 63 9.09 -4.13 -9.36
CA PRO A 63 8.39 -4.63 -10.52
C PRO A 63 8.57 -3.65 -11.70
N SER A 64 8.62 -4.19 -12.92
CA SER A 64 8.73 -3.40 -14.15
C SER A 64 7.43 -2.72 -14.55
N SER A 65 6.28 -3.33 -14.20
CA SER A 65 4.94 -2.79 -14.46
C SER A 65 4.02 -3.01 -13.26
N ARG A 66 3.00 -2.15 -13.14
CA ARG A 66 1.89 -2.32 -12.19
C ARG A 66 0.83 -3.28 -12.71
N ASP A 67 0.72 -3.42 -14.02
CA ASP A 67 -0.18 -4.35 -14.69
C ASP A 67 0.38 -5.76 -14.65
N HIS A 68 -0.50 -6.75 -14.56
CA HIS A 68 -0.13 -8.17 -14.43
C HIS A 68 0.85 -8.48 -13.29
N PHE A 69 0.85 -7.67 -12.23
CA PHE A 69 1.67 -7.92 -11.06
C PHE A 69 1.19 -9.15 -10.29
N ASP A 70 2.07 -10.14 -10.16
CA ASP A 70 1.83 -11.34 -9.35
C ASP A 70 2.61 -11.27 -8.02
N THR A 71 1.86 -11.27 -6.92
CA THR A 71 2.42 -11.16 -5.56
C THR A 71 3.22 -12.40 -5.15
N ARG A 72 2.83 -13.59 -5.63
CA ARG A 72 3.52 -14.86 -5.32
C ARG A 72 4.86 -14.94 -6.04
N ASN A 73 4.89 -14.58 -7.34
CA ASN A 73 6.13 -14.53 -8.10
C ASN A 73 7.09 -13.47 -7.53
N PHE A 74 6.56 -12.31 -7.13
CA PHE A 74 7.34 -11.29 -6.45
C PHE A 74 7.96 -11.78 -5.14
N ALA A 75 7.19 -12.50 -4.31
CA ALA A 75 7.67 -13.03 -3.04
C ALA A 75 8.77 -14.09 -3.25
N ALA A 76 8.62 -14.96 -4.25
CA ALA A 76 9.62 -15.95 -4.63
C ALA A 76 10.92 -15.28 -5.14
N ALA A 77 10.81 -14.32 -6.06
CA ALA A 77 11.95 -13.62 -6.65
C ALA A 77 12.75 -12.75 -5.64
N ASN A 78 12.16 -12.47 -4.47
CA ASN A 78 12.77 -11.69 -3.40
C ASN A 78 12.93 -12.47 -2.08
N ASP A 79 12.82 -13.81 -2.09
CA ASP A 79 13.01 -14.68 -0.92
C ASP A 79 12.19 -14.29 0.33
N LEU A 80 10.98 -13.77 0.11
CA LEU A 80 10.12 -13.22 1.16
C LEU A 80 9.32 -14.28 1.93
N GLY A 81 9.19 -15.49 1.39
CA GLY A 81 8.40 -16.57 1.98
C GLY A 81 6.90 -16.26 2.00
N LEU A 82 6.20 -16.77 3.01
CA LEU A 82 4.76 -16.56 3.19
C LEU A 82 4.44 -15.17 3.77
N PRO A 83 3.27 -14.61 3.44
CA PRO A 83 2.82 -13.37 4.05
C PRO A 83 2.57 -13.56 5.54
N VAL A 84 3.01 -12.58 6.35
CA VAL A 84 2.76 -12.58 7.80
C VAL A 84 1.43 -11.92 8.16
N ALA A 85 0.92 -11.05 7.28
CA ALA A 85 -0.40 -10.46 7.39
C ALA A 85 -0.91 -10.06 6.01
N ALA A 86 -2.22 -10.13 5.83
CA ALA A 86 -2.89 -9.58 4.67
C ALA A 86 -4.23 -8.97 5.08
N VAL A 87 -4.58 -7.83 4.50
CA VAL A 87 -5.91 -7.22 4.65
C VAL A 87 -6.38 -6.73 3.29
N TYR A 88 -7.69 -6.65 3.09
CA TYR A 88 -8.25 -6.12 1.85
C TYR A 88 -9.49 -5.27 2.13
N PHE A 89 -9.80 -4.40 1.18
CA PHE A 89 -11.07 -3.69 1.13
C PHE A 89 -11.62 -3.71 -0.29
N ASN A 90 -12.94 -3.59 -0.38
CA ASN A 90 -13.64 -3.43 -1.64
C ASN A 90 -13.75 -1.94 -1.96
N ALA A 91 -13.50 -1.56 -3.21
CA ALA A 91 -13.79 -0.22 -3.71
C ALA A 91 -14.49 -0.31 -5.06
N GLN A 92 -15.39 0.63 -5.31
CA GLN A 92 -16.10 0.78 -6.56
C GLN A 92 -16.07 2.25 -6.97
N ARG A 93 -16.29 2.55 -8.25
CA ARG A 93 -16.47 3.93 -8.70
C ARG A 93 -17.61 4.56 -7.90
N GLU A 94 -17.38 5.77 -7.40
CA GLU A 94 -18.45 6.56 -6.80
C GLU A 94 -19.53 6.79 -7.87
N THR A 95 -20.69 6.17 -7.68
CA THR A 95 -21.86 6.42 -8.52
C THR A 95 -22.50 7.70 -8.01
N ALA A 96 -22.75 8.66 -8.91
CA ALA A 96 -23.51 9.85 -8.56
C ALA A 96 -24.82 9.44 -7.87
N ALA A 97 -25.15 10.09 -6.75
CA ALA A 97 -26.38 9.82 -6.02
C ALA A 97 -27.55 10.00 -6.98
N ARG A 98 -28.20 8.90 -7.38
CA ARG A 98 -29.47 8.95 -8.09
C ARG A 98 -30.49 9.45 -7.07
N ARG A 99 -30.78 10.76 -7.10
CA ARG A 99 -31.93 11.35 -6.40
C ARG A 99 -33.14 10.46 -6.72
N ARG A 100 -33.69 9.82 -5.69
CA ARG A 100 -35.01 9.18 -5.73
C ARG A 100 -36.05 10.24 -5.43
#